data_AF-A0A0C9V8D9-F1
#
_entry.id   AF-A0A0C9V8D9-F1
#
_cell.length_a   1.000
_cell.length_b   1.000
_cell.length_c   1.000
_cell.angle_alpha   90.00
_cell.angle_beta   90.00
_cell.angle_gamma   90.00
#
_symmetry.space_group_name_H-M   'P 1'
#
loop_
_entity.id
_entity.type
_entity.pdbx_description
1 polymer ?
#
loop_
_entity_poly.entity_id
_entity_poly.type
_entity_poly.pdbx_seq_one_letter_code
_entity_poly.pdbx_strand_id
1 'polypeptide(L)'
;MVGLWNLTQVDASFAKAATNTPRLFNVGTLADYGAVSAEYPIDRASVIQMRYRMAYNLIFEIVRGNIQFPENSDAYAANGTFHARINQIINLYRDAKQSSYGVRDELRASIQTVKALLPIAKEKMSAYVNAKTTYSVTKVLQSRVAKQRPSNACNLTLLTMHLIKCIVTNPREDSFTRFVLQDLNFQPSSQRFGIFFIPTLHRQTLAVYQMEQDDDPVIQHVTSTRGKRKQCQKDPSEDPRRTEEYPLGTHPSWHEITDILDTNPTLIINTPSNLQFSQSANGQIHHIVIQLLCKWAHNYTCTINPIFLTEPENYPQPETWQDILNFWTINQIQDTFHAPAFLPHKSHWKGLPKGSKQLSFGERFRSFFPPLETEFSASPVWHILKAIGYLKDYHTFLSTKPEHDILSLQDGLQAAFDLLECLPDKVAGINTQPWKHDPYKEGPSFIVNAKAYKMSGVGPPKKNTNTPCPRAIATHTRIEALLLADNLNLNFNDAIKHIKGNNQQAQNQAKHSAKHRNKRKPPQKIQKSQGGSANQTQEIQLEHLEEDGIQEEEEGEEEGGEESSNHYYLPKVFGDN
;
A
#
# COMPACT_ATOMS: atom_id res chain seq x y z
N MET A 1 -18.15 17.36 -12.73
CA MET A 1 -19.08 16.55 -13.52
C MET A 1 -18.52 16.66 -14.92
N VAL A 2 -18.01 15.57 -15.49
CA VAL A 2 -17.29 15.65 -16.77
C VAL A 2 -18.30 15.29 -17.86
N GLY A 3 -18.61 16.28 -18.71
CA GLY A 3 -19.71 16.21 -19.67
C GLY A 3 -19.37 15.29 -20.84
N LEU A 4 -19.84 14.05 -20.81
CA LEU A 4 -19.90 13.24 -22.02
C LEU A 4 -21.11 13.68 -22.88
N TRP A 5 -20.92 13.83 -24.18
CA TRP A 5 -22.01 14.01 -25.15
C TRP A 5 -22.29 12.73 -25.94
N ASN A 6 -23.57 12.45 -26.19
CA ASN A 6 -23.97 11.28 -26.95
C ASN A 6 -23.75 11.53 -28.46
N LEU A 7 -22.93 10.69 -29.11
CA LEU A 7 -22.56 10.80 -30.51
C LEU A 7 -23.76 10.64 -31.45
N THR A 8 -24.82 9.93 -31.09
CA THR A 8 -26.02 9.78 -31.93
C THR A 8 -26.68 11.12 -32.24
N GLN A 9 -26.84 11.98 -31.23
CA GLN A 9 -27.46 13.30 -31.42
C GLN A 9 -26.56 14.25 -32.21
N VAL A 10 -25.24 14.11 -31.98
CA VAL A 10 -24.23 14.89 -32.68
C VAL A 10 -24.18 14.50 -34.14
N ASP A 11 -24.10 13.22 -34.43
CA ASP A 11 -24.04 12.66 -35.78
C ASP A 11 -25.28 13.09 -36.58
N ALA A 12 -26.47 13.01 -35.96
CA ALA A 12 -27.70 13.56 -36.54
C ALA A 12 -27.59 15.07 -36.84
N SER A 13 -26.88 15.84 -36.01
CA SER A 13 -26.64 17.26 -36.27
C SER A 13 -25.68 17.50 -37.45
N PHE A 14 -24.69 16.64 -37.65
CA PHE A 14 -23.76 16.68 -38.79
C PHE A 14 -24.49 16.32 -40.09
N ALA A 15 -25.33 15.28 -40.05
CA ALA A 15 -26.22 14.93 -41.15
C ALA A 15 -27.18 16.09 -41.50
N LYS A 16 -27.80 16.73 -40.49
CA LYS A 16 -28.67 17.91 -40.69
C LYS A 16 -27.90 19.12 -41.25
N ALA A 17 -26.63 19.28 -40.88
CA ALA A 17 -25.75 20.29 -41.46
C ALA A 17 -25.33 19.95 -42.91
N ALA A 18 -25.58 18.72 -43.37
CA ALA A 18 -25.18 18.14 -44.64
C ALA A 18 -23.66 18.25 -44.89
N THR A 19 -22.89 17.83 -43.89
CA THR A 19 -21.47 17.56 -44.04
C THR A 19 -21.25 16.28 -44.88
N ASN A 20 -20.02 16.06 -45.31
CA ASN A 20 -19.57 14.74 -45.77
C ASN A 20 -19.71 13.71 -44.65
N THR A 21 -19.50 12.43 -44.98
CA THR A 21 -19.52 11.32 -44.02
C THR A 21 -18.64 11.66 -42.80
N PRO A 22 -19.25 11.78 -41.61
CA PRO A 22 -18.52 12.17 -40.41
C PRO A 22 -17.57 11.06 -39.95
N ARG A 23 -16.43 11.47 -39.42
CA ARG A 23 -15.46 10.61 -38.73
C ARG A 23 -15.77 10.65 -37.25
N LEU A 24 -16.09 9.50 -36.68
CA LEU A 24 -16.36 9.32 -35.25
C LEU A 24 -15.05 8.94 -34.53
N PHE A 25 -14.84 9.53 -33.36
CA PHE A 25 -13.74 9.22 -32.46
C PHE A 25 -14.32 8.87 -31.09
N ASN A 26 -14.36 7.60 -30.73
CA ASN A 26 -14.99 7.16 -29.50
C ASN A 26 -14.01 7.29 -28.32
N VAL A 27 -14.52 7.58 -27.12
CA VAL A 27 -13.77 7.38 -25.86
C VAL A 27 -13.66 5.88 -25.69
N GLY A 28 -12.45 5.31 -25.68
CA GLY A 28 -12.23 3.89 -26.03
C GLY A 28 -13.19 2.84 -25.44
N THR A 29 -13.67 3.01 -24.21
CA THR A 29 -14.59 2.08 -23.54
C THR A 29 -16.07 2.41 -23.72
N LEU A 30 -16.41 3.50 -24.42
CA LEU A 30 -17.75 4.06 -24.59
C LEU A 30 -17.98 4.42 -26.06
N ALA A 31 -18.55 3.50 -26.83
CA ALA A 31 -18.66 3.66 -28.28
C ALA A 31 -19.61 4.80 -28.70
N ASP A 32 -20.57 5.18 -27.85
CA ASP A 32 -21.54 6.23 -28.15
C ASP A 32 -21.11 7.62 -27.67
N TYR A 33 -19.87 7.79 -27.19
CA TYR A 33 -19.39 9.03 -26.61
C TYR A 33 -18.00 9.37 -27.14
N GLY A 34 -17.72 10.64 -27.47
CA GLY A 34 -16.37 11.03 -27.91
C GLY A 34 -16.27 12.31 -28.71
N ALA A 35 -15.88 12.24 -29.99
CA ALA A 35 -15.80 13.38 -30.89
C ALA A 35 -16.28 13.01 -32.30
N VAL A 36 -16.72 14.02 -33.05
CA VAL A 36 -17.14 13.89 -34.46
C VAL A 36 -16.44 14.98 -35.25
N SER A 37 -15.91 14.64 -36.43
CA SER A 37 -15.46 15.65 -37.39
C SER A 37 -15.88 15.35 -38.81
N ALA A 38 -16.13 16.40 -39.57
CA ALA A 38 -16.47 16.30 -40.98
C ALA A 38 -16.16 17.59 -41.73
N GLU A 39 -15.88 17.45 -43.01
CA GLU A 39 -15.81 18.57 -43.95
C GLU A 39 -17.18 18.79 -44.62
N TYR A 40 -17.42 20.01 -45.07
CA TYR A 40 -18.58 20.29 -45.93
C TYR A 40 -18.24 19.96 -47.40
N PRO A 41 -19.19 19.44 -48.19
CA PRO A 41 -19.03 19.31 -49.64
C PRO A 41 -18.62 20.64 -50.28
N ILE A 42 -17.77 20.62 -51.31
CA ILE A 42 -17.19 21.84 -51.91
C ILE A 42 -18.27 22.85 -52.34
N ASP A 43 -19.32 22.38 -53.01
CA ASP A 43 -20.42 23.23 -53.50
C ASP A 43 -21.23 23.83 -52.35
N ARG A 44 -21.43 23.08 -51.28
CA ARG A 44 -22.12 23.60 -50.09
C ARG A 44 -21.25 24.60 -49.35
N ALA A 45 -19.96 24.27 -49.20
CA ALA A 45 -18.98 25.10 -48.51
C ALA A 45 -18.80 26.48 -49.18
N SER A 46 -18.95 26.57 -50.50
CA SER A 46 -18.91 27.86 -51.22
C SER A 46 -20.16 28.72 -50.95
N VAL A 47 -21.32 28.10 -50.74
CA VAL A 47 -22.58 28.79 -50.45
C VAL A 47 -22.65 29.24 -48.98
N ILE A 48 -22.45 28.32 -48.04
CA ILE A 48 -22.56 28.62 -46.60
C ILE A 48 -21.27 29.20 -46.02
N GLN A 49 -20.18 29.18 -46.79
CA GLN A 49 -18.85 29.68 -46.40
C GLN A 49 -18.32 28.97 -45.14
N MET A 50 -18.59 27.67 -45.01
CA MET A 50 -18.09 26.79 -43.93
C MET A 50 -17.36 25.60 -44.56
N ARG A 51 -16.16 25.31 -44.08
CA ARG A 51 -15.29 24.26 -44.63
C ARG A 51 -15.25 23.00 -43.77
N TYR A 52 -15.30 23.17 -42.46
CA TYR A 52 -15.09 22.07 -41.52
C TYR A 52 -15.88 22.29 -40.24
N ARG A 53 -16.34 21.20 -39.64
CA ARG A 53 -16.91 21.15 -38.31
C ARG A 53 -16.28 20.00 -37.53
N MET A 54 -15.96 20.26 -36.26
CA MET A 54 -15.51 19.23 -35.33
C MET A 54 -16.07 19.52 -33.97
N ALA A 55 -16.60 18.52 -33.32
CA ALA A 55 -17.13 18.70 -31.99
C ALA A 55 -16.73 17.53 -31.09
N TYR A 56 -16.38 17.87 -29.85
CA TYR A 56 -15.60 17.00 -28.98
C TYR A 56 -15.72 17.40 -27.50
N ASN A 57 -15.38 16.47 -26.62
CA ASN A 57 -15.35 16.69 -25.18
C ASN A 57 -14.05 17.36 -24.72
N LEU A 58 -14.12 18.39 -23.88
CA LEU A 58 -12.95 19.03 -23.26
C LEU A 58 -12.40 18.27 -22.04
N ILE A 59 -12.83 17.03 -21.82
CA ILE A 59 -12.29 16.11 -20.82
C ILE A 59 -10.77 16.04 -20.87
N PHE A 60 -10.17 16.08 -22.07
CA PHE A 60 -8.72 16.06 -22.24
C PHE A 60 -8.04 17.37 -21.85
N GLU A 61 -8.72 18.52 -21.84
CA GLU A 61 -8.12 19.81 -21.46
C GLU A 61 -7.84 19.87 -19.95
N ILE A 62 -8.61 19.13 -19.13
CA ILE A 62 -8.37 19.00 -17.68
C ILE A 62 -6.97 18.40 -17.40
N VAL A 63 -6.49 17.59 -18.33
CA VAL A 63 -5.41 16.63 -18.14
C VAL A 63 -4.23 16.89 -19.08
N ARG A 64 -4.38 17.82 -20.02
CA ARG A 64 -3.40 18.19 -21.04
C ARG A 64 -2.12 18.72 -20.39
N GLY A 65 -0.99 18.07 -20.68
CA GLY A 65 0.34 18.46 -20.20
C GLY A 65 0.65 18.09 -18.74
N ASN A 66 -0.34 17.64 -17.95
CA ASN A 66 -0.20 17.42 -16.51
C ASN A 66 -0.38 15.96 -16.07
N ILE A 67 -0.62 15.03 -17.00
CA ILE A 67 -0.80 13.62 -16.67
C ILE A 67 0.45 12.80 -16.89
N GLN A 68 0.82 12.09 -15.82
CA GLN A 68 1.73 10.96 -15.85
C GLN A 68 0.96 9.74 -15.36
N PHE A 69 0.80 8.75 -16.24
CA PHE A 69 0.23 7.47 -15.85
C PHE A 69 1.25 6.66 -15.04
N PRO A 70 0.79 5.83 -14.10
CA PRO A 70 1.69 4.87 -13.46
C PRO A 70 2.25 3.89 -14.50
N GLU A 71 3.41 3.32 -14.20
CA GLU A 71 3.93 2.20 -14.97
C GLU A 71 3.12 0.92 -14.69
N ASN A 72 3.19 -0.05 -15.60
CA ASN A 72 2.50 -1.33 -15.41
C ASN A 72 3.02 -2.06 -14.16
N SER A 73 4.31 -1.93 -13.85
CA SER A 73 4.95 -2.45 -12.65
C SER A 73 4.40 -1.83 -11.36
N ASP A 74 4.23 -0.50 -11.34
CA ASP A 74 3.63 0.21 -10.22
C ASP A 74 2.18 -0.22 -9.98
N ALA A 75 1.41 -0.34 -11.07
CA ALA A 75 0.03 -0.78 -11.03
C ALA A 75 -0.11 -2.24 -10.57
N TYR A 76 0.76 -3.12 -11.07
CA TYR A 76 0.82 -4.53 -10.68
C TYR A 76 1.15 -4.68 -9.20
N ALA A 77 2.04 -3.85 -8.67
CA ALA A 77 2.37 -3.81 -7.25
C ALA A 77 1.32 -3.08 -6.39
N ALA A 78 0.42 -2.30 -7.01
CA ALA A 78 -0.41 -1.29 -6.34
C ALA A 78 0.39 -0.46 -5.32
N ASN A 79 1.59 -0.04 -5.71
CA ASN A 79 2.51 0.64 -4.79
C ASN A 79 2.12 2.10 -4.55
N GLY A 80 2.86 2.79 -3.67
CA GLY A 80 2.61 4.20 -3.35
C GLY A 80 2.62 5.11 -4.60
N THR A 81 3.48 4.82 -5.58
CA THR A 81 3.54 5.56 -6.86
C THR A 81 2.23 5.41 -7.62
N PHE A 82 1.71 4.19 -7.78
CA PHE A 82 0.41 3.94 -8.41
C PHE A 82 -0.70 4.74 -7.74
N HIS A 83 -0.82 4.65 -6.41
CA HIS A 83 -1.85 5.36 -5.67
C HIS A 83 -1.73 6.87 -5.80
N ALA A 84 -0.51 7.42 -5.71
CA ALA A 84 -0.26 8.85 -5.88
C ALA A 84 -0.66 9.34 -7.29
N ARG A 85 -0.27 8.62 -8.35
CA ARG A 85 -0.60 8.99 -9.74
C ARG A 85 -2.09 8.89 -10.02
N ILE A 86 -2.76 7.83 -9.57
CA ILE A 86 -4.21 7.70 -9.75
C ILE A 86 -4.95 8.78 -8.95
N ASN A 87 -4.53 9.07 -7.72
CA ASN A 87 -5.12 10.15 -6.93
C ASN A 87 -4.88 11.53 -7.56
N GLN A 88 -3.72 11.77 -8.18
CA GLN A 88 -3.46 12.98 -8.96
C GLN A 88 -4.48 13.13 -10.09
N ILE A 89 -4.74 12.06 -10.86
CA ILE A 89 -5.75 12.06 -11.93
C ILE A 89 -7.15 12.31 -11.37
N ILE A 90 -7.52 11.65 -10.26
CA ILE A 90 -8.81 11.84 -9.60
C ILE A 90 -8.98 13.29 -9.13
N ASN A 91 -7.94 13.88 -8.55
CA ASN A 91 -7.96 15.26 -8.05
C ASN A 91 -8.10 16.26 -9.21
N LEU A 92 -7.38 16.06 -10.32
CA LEU A 92 -7.56 16.88 -11.53
C LEU A 92 -9.04 16.91 -11.98
N TYR A 93 -9.71 15.76 -11.98
CA TYR A 93 -11.13 15.68 -12.33
C TYR A 93 -12.09 16.18 -11.23
N ARG A 94 -11.67 16.12 -9.97
CA ARG A 94 -12.43 16.65 -8.83
C ARG A 94 -12.44 18.17 -8.85
N ASP A 95 -11.30 18.79 -9.07
CA ASP A 95 -11.14 20.24 -9.13
C ASP A 95 -11.80 20.80 -10.39
N ALA A 96 -11.79 20.03 -11.48
CA ALA A 96 -12.55 20.31 -12.68
C ALA A 96 -14.07 20.36 -12.49
N LYS A 97 -14.63 19.93 -11.34
CA LYS A 97 -16.05 20.14 -11.03
C LYS A 97 -16.41 21.64 -10.88
N GLN A 98 -15.45 22.49 -10.55
CA GLN A 98 -15.66 23.93 -10.32
C GLN A 98 -15.47 24.77 -11.60
N SER A 99 -14.94 24.16 -12.66
CA SER A 99 -14.68 24.79 -13.95
C SER A 99 -15.64 24.25 -15.02
N SER A 100 -16.05 25.09 -15.98
CA SER A 100 -16.90 24.67 -17.10
C SER A 100 -16.08 23.90 -18.14
N TYR A 101 -15.65 22.68 -17.83
CA TYR A 101 -15.13 21.76 -18.84
C TYR A 101 -16.31 21.10 -19.55
N GLY A 102 -16.82 21.80 -20.56
CA GLY A 102 -17.97 21.39 -21.37
C GLY A 102 -17.57 20.62 -22.63
N VAL A 103 -18.52 20.47 -23.53
CA VAL A 103 -18.29 20.05 -24.91
C VAL A 103 -17.98 21.27 -25.77
N ARG A 104 -17.16 21.10 -26.81
CA ARG A 104 -16.84 22.16 -27.77
C ARG A 104 -17.32 21.76 -29.16
N ASP A 105 -17.87 22.73 -29.89
CA ASP A 105 -18.18 22.63 -31.32
C ASP A 105 -17.34 23.69 -32.06
N GLU A 106 -16.39 23.23 -32.86
CA GLU A 106 -15.46 24.03 -33.64
C GLU A 106 -15.90 24.08 -35.10
N LEU A 107 -15.94 25.30 -35.64
CA LEU A 107 -16.33 25.58 -37.01
C LEU A 107 -15.21 26.35 -37.70
N ARG A 108 -14.78 25.88 -38.89
CA ARG A 108 -13.94 26.68 -39.79
C ARG A 108 -14.83 27.30 -40.85
N ALA A 109 -15.05 28.60 -40.73
CA ALA A 109 -15.95 29.37 -41.58
C ALA A 109 -15.40 30.76 -41.90
N SER A 110 -15.96 31.42 -42.92
CA SER A 110 -15.64 32.82 -43.21
C SER A 110 -16.08 33.72 -42.05
N ILE A 111 -15.44 34.88 -41.91
CA ILE A 111 -15.74 35.82 -40.83
C ILE A 111 -17.19 36.32 -40.88
N GLN A 112 -17.79 36.40 -42.07
CA GLN A 112 -19.19 36.82 -42.26
C GLN A 112 -20.15 35.77 -41.70
N THR A 113 -19.91 34.50 -41.99
CA THR A 113 -20.72 33.39 -41.45
C THR A 113 -20.57 33.25 -39.94
N VAL A 114 -19.36 33.45 -39.41
CA VAL A 114 -19.12 33.45 -37.95
C VAL A 114 -19.93 34.55 -37.27
N LYS A 115 -19.95 35.77 -37.81
CA LYS A 115 -20.76 36.88 -37.29
C LYS A 115 -22.26 36.58 -37.29
N ALA A 116 -22.76 35.87 -38.30
CA ALA A 116 -24.17 35.47 -38.37
C ALA A 116 -24.54 34.34 -37.40
N LEU A 117 -23.60 33.45 -37.07
CA LEU A 117 -23.82 32.31 -36.16
C LEU A 117 -23.71 32.67 -34.68
N LEU A 118 -22.85 33.62 -34.33
CA LEU A 118 -22.58 34.05 -32.96
C LEU A 118 -23.85 34.35 -32.13
N PRO A 119 -24.85 35.11 -32.64
CA PRO A 119 -26.05 35.44 -31.87
C PRO A 119 -26.90 34.24 -31.46
N ILE A 120 -26.92 33.17 -32.25
CA ILE A 120 -27.76 31.98 -32.04
C ILE A 120 -26.97 30.77 -31.52
N ALA A 121 -25.66 30.90 -31.32
CA ALA A 121 -24.78 29.81 -30.94
C ALA A 121 -25.16 29.19 -29.58
N LYS A 122 -25.55 30.03 -28.61
CA LYS A 122 -25.92 29.59 -27.26
C LYS A 122 -27.19 28.73 -27.26
N GLU A 123 -28.22 29.16 -27.99
CA GLU A 123 -29.49 28.43 -28.12
C GLU A 123 -29.27 27.09 -28.83
N LYS A 124 -28.53 27.09 -29.93
CA LYS A 124 -28.18 25.86 -30.64
C LYS A 124 -27.40 24.89 -29.76
N MET A 125 -26.43 25.37 -28.98
CA MET A 125 -25.67 24.51 -28.06
C MET A 125 -26.57 23.89 -26.98
N SER A 126 -27.50 24.66 -26.41
CA SER A 126 -28.41 24.14 -25.38
C SER A 126 -29.36 23.03 -25.86
N ALA A 127 -29.70 23.00 -27.15
CA ALA A 127 -30.55 21.96 -27.73
C ALA A 127 -29.87 20.58 -27.83
N TYR A 128 -28.53 20.52 -27.74
CA TYR A 128 -27.75 19.29 -27.96
C TYR A 128 -27.00 18.79 -26.71
N VAL A 129 -27.05 19.50 -25.59
CA VAL A 129 -26.29 19.15 -24.38
C VAL A 129 -27.22 18.51 -23.34
N ASN A 130 -27.28 17.19 -23.33
CA ASN A 130 -27.73 16.41 -22.17
C ASN A 130 -26.56 15.53 -21.72
N ALA A 131 -25.95 15.85 -20.58
CA ALA A 131 -24.80 15.13 -20.06
C ALA A 131 -25.09 14.59 -18.65
N LYS A 132 -24.92 13.28 -18.47
CA LYS A 132 -24.90 12.63 -17.15
C LYS A 132 -23.84 11.53 -17.20
N THR A 133 -22.96 11.49 -16.20
CA THR A 133 -21.91 10.46 -16.16
C THR A 133 -21.40 10.15 -14.76
N THR A 134 -21.00 8.89 -14.56
CA THR A 134 -20.55 8.29 -13.30
C THR A 134 -19.24 7.51 -13.55
N TYR A 135 -18.21 7.70 -12.72
CA TYR A 135 -16.90 7.03 -12.87
C TYR A 135 -16.28 6.71 -11.51
N SER A 136 -16.05 5.43 -11.20
CA SER A 136 -15.34 5.02 -9.96
C SER A 136 -14.75 3.59 -9.96
N VAL A 137 -15.04 2.74 -10.96
CA VAL A 137 -14.90 1.28 -10.77
C VAL A 137 -13.47 0.74 -10.99
N THR A 138 -12.66 1.37 -11.85
CA THR A 138 -11.36 0.82 -12.30
C THR A 138 -10.23 0.85 -11.27
N LYS A 139 -10.16 1.86 -10.38
CA LYS A 139 -9.15 1.91 -9.30
C LYS A 139 -9.31 0.76 -8.31
N VAL A 140 -10.55 0.49 -7.90
CA VAL A 140 -10.89 -0.55 -6.93
C VAL A 140 -10.51 -1.92 -7.47
N LEU A 141 -10.76 -2.16 -8.77
CA LEU A 141 -10.39 -3.41 -9.43
C LEU A 141 -8.87 -3.65 -9.38
N GLN A 142 -8.05 -2.68 -9.77
CA GLN A 142 -6.58 -2.85 -9.77
C GLN A 142 -6.03 -3.14 -8.37
N SER A 143 -6.51 -2.42 -7.34
CA SER A 143 -6.08 -2.66 -5.96
C SER A 143 -6.43 -4.06 -5.48
N ARG A 144 -7.59 -4.61 -5.90
CA ARG A 144 -7.96 -5.98 -5.56
C ARG A 144 -7.15 -7.02 -6.35
N VAL A 145 -6.86 -6.78 -7.63
CA VAL A 145 -5.99 -7.65 -8.45
C VAL A 145 -4.59 -7.73 -7.84
N ALA A 146 -4.02 -6.60 -7.44
CA ALA A 146 -2.70 -6.56 -6.80
C ALA A 146 -2.67 -7.28 -5.43
N LYS A 147 -3.79 -7.28 -4.69
CA LYS A 147 -3.92 -7.99 -3.40
C LYS A 147 -4.13 -9.49 -3.58
N GLN A 148 -5.02 -9.90 -4.49
CA GLN A 148 -5.44 -11.30 -4.64
C GLN A 148 -4.55 -12.12 -5.57
N ARG A 149 -3.83 -11.48 -6.51
CA ARG A 149 -2.93 -12.13 -7.46
C ARG A 149 -3.57 -13.33 -8.18
N PRO A 150 -4.67 -13.13 -8.94
CA PRO A 150 -5.21 -14.18 -9.81
C PRO A 150 -4.15 -14.70 -10.78
N SER A 151 -4.38 -15.89 -11.35
CA SER A 151 -3.47 -16.51 -12.32
C SER A 151 -3.22 -15.69 -13.59
N ASN A 152 -4.07 -14.71 -13.88
CA ASN A 152 -3.93 -13.75 -14.98
C ASN A 152 -3.80 -12.29 -14.49
N ALA A 153 -3.12 -12.08 -13.36
CA ALA A 153 -2.97 -10.76 -12.73
C ALA A 153 -2.18 -9.75 -13.58
N CYS A 154 -1.16 -10.19 -14.32
CA CYS A 154 -0.38 -9.35 -15.22
C CYS A 154 -1.25 -8.92 -16.41
N ASN A 155 -1.93 -9.87 -17.05
CA ASN A 155 -2.87 -9.60 -18.14
C ASN A 155 -4.01 -8.66 -17.68
N LEU A 156 -4.57 -8.87 -16.49
CA LEU A 156 -5.57 -7.98 -15.88
C LEU A 156 -5.02 -6.58 -15.55
N THR A 157 -3.75 -6.49 -15.16
CA THR A 157 -3.10 -5.21 -14.92
C THR A 157 -2.92 -4.44 -16.21
N LEU A 158 -2.50 -5.11 -17.30
CA LEU A 158 -2.42 -4.50 -18.63
C LEU A 158 -3.78 -3.99 -19.10
N LEU A 159 -4.83 -4.80 -18.96
CA LEU A 159 -6.20 -4.39 -19.27
C LEU A 159 -6.61 -3.17 -18.44
N THR A 160 -6.48 -3.24 -17.12
CA THR A 160 -6.95 -2.16 -16.24
C THR A 160 -6.20 -0.86 -16.49
N MET A 161 -4.90 -0.94 -16.76
CA MET A 161 -4.09 0.21 -17.13
C MET A 161 -4.48 0.77 -18.50
N HIS A 162 -4.78 -0.08 -19.47
CA HIS A 162 -5.32 0.34 -20.76
C HIS A 162 -6.67 1.07 -20.58
N LEU A 163 -7.59 0.51 -19.80
CA LEU A 163 -8.89 1.13 -19.50
C LEU A 163 -8.75 2.49 -18.79
N ILE A 164 -7.82 2.61 -17.84
CA ILE A 164 -7.53 3.89 -17.16
C ILE A 164 -6.99 4.92 -18.16
N LYS A 165 -6.08 4.52 -19.06
CA LYS A 165 -5.54 5.41 -20.09
C LYS A 165 -6.64 5.85 -21.08
N CYS A 166 -7.53 4.94 -21.47
CA CYS A 166 -8.67 5.22 -22.37
C CYS A 166 -9.66 6.28 -21.85
N ILE A 167 -9.68 6.57 -20.55
CA ILE A 167 -10.50 7.65 -19.97
C ILE A 167 -10.00 9.03 -20.44
N VAL A 168 -8.70 9.14 -20.66
CA VAL A 168 -7.99 10.42 -20.80
C VAL A 168 -7.40 10.57 -22.19
N THR A 169 -6.88 9.50 -22.75
CA THR A 169 -6.14 9.46 -24.01
C THR A 169 -6.62 8.32 -24.89
N ASN A 170 -6.15 8.28 -26.13
CA ASN A 170 -6.26 7.11 -26.99
C ASN A 170 -4.91 6.36 -26.93
N PRO A 171 -4.71 5.45 -25.95
CA PRO A 171 -3.42 4.80 -25.76
C PRO A 171 -3.06 3.91 -26.95
N ARG A 172 -1.79 3.94 -27.36
CA ARG A 172 -1.27 2.93 -28.28
C ARG A 172 -1.10 1.62 -27.54
N GLU A 173 -1.65 0.57 -28.10
CA GLU A 173 -1.55 -0.79 -27.55
C GLU A 173 -0.18 -1.40 -27.88
N ASP A 174 0.53 -1.86 -26.85
CA ASP A 174 1.63 -2.80 -27.02
C ASP A 174 1.11 -4.20 -27.42
N SER A 175 2.03 -5.11 -27.76
CA SER A 175 1.68 -6.46 -28.21
C SER A 175 0.92 -7.27 -27.17
N PHE A 176 1.28 -7.15 -25.89
CA PHE A 176 0.65 -7.90 -24.80
C PHE A 176 -0.75 -7.37 -24.51
N THR A 177 -0.89 -6.05 -24.41
CA THR A 177 -2.20 -5.39 -24.26
C THR A 177 -3.12 -5.73 -25.42
N ARG A 178 -2.62 -5.76 -26.66
CA ARG A 178 -3.42 -6.15 -27.83
C ARG A 178 -3.95 -7.57 -27.72
N PHE A 179 -3.12 -8.50 -27.27
CA PHE A 179 -3.53 -9.90 -27.06
C PHE A 179 -4.67 -10.00 -26.04
N VAL A 180 -4.53 -9.34 -24.89
CA VAL A 180 -5.56 -9.30 -23.85
C VAL A 180 -6.88 -8.68 -24.35
N LEU A 181 -6.81 -7.63 -25.19
CA LEU A 181 -8.00 -7.02 -25.77
C LEU A 181 -8.68 -7.93 -26.81
N GLN A 182 -7.90 -8.78 -27.50
CA GLN A 182 -8.43 -9.79 -28.43
C GLN A 182 -9.15 -10.92 -27.70
N ASP A 183 -8.53 -11.47 -26.64
CA ASP A 183 -9.13 -12.51 -25.79
C ASP A 183 -10.54 -12.11 -25.29
N LEU A 184 -10.67 -10.84 -24.90
CA LEU A 184 -11.92 -10.31 -24.36
C LEU A 184 -12.90 -9.76 -25.41
N ASN A 185 -12.60 -9.92 -26.70
CA ASN A 185 -13.39 -9.34 -27.79
C ASN A 185 -13.71 -7.85 -27.58
N PHE A 186 -12.71 -7.07 -27.14
CA PHE A 186 -12.90 -5.69 -26.69
C PHE A 186 -13.62 -4.81 -27.71
N GLN A 187 -13.13 -4.78 -28.95
CA GLN A 187 -13.70 -3.93 -30.01
C GLN A 187 -15.13 -4.35 -30.40
N PRO A 188 -15.42 -5.62 -30.77
CA PRO A 188 -16.78 -6.05 -31.06
C PRO A 188 -17.76 -5.81 -29.90
N SER A 189 -17.33 -6.07 -28.66
CA SER A 189 -18.15 -5.90 -27.46
C SER A 189 -18.49 -4.43 -27.21
N SER A 190 -17.47 -3.55 -27.24
CA SER A 190 -17.66 -2.10 -27.06
C SER A 190 -18.58 -1.51 -28.12
N GLN A 191 -18.41 -1.89 -29.39
CA GLN A 191 -19.25 -1.41 -30.51
C GLN A 191 -20.70 -1.89 -30.39
N ARG A 192 -20.91 -3.15 -29.96
CA ARG A 192 -22.26 -3.74 -29.88
C ARG A 192 -23.08 -3.17 -28.72
N PHE A 193 -22.44 -2.94 -27.57
CA PHE A 193 -23.15 -2.57 -26.34
C PHE A 193 -22.98 -1.10 -25.94
N GLY A 194 -22.20 -0.31 -26.70
CA GLY A 194 -21.89 1.07 -26.34
C GLY A 194 -20.92 1.20 -25.16
N ILE A 195 -20.60 0.10 -24.48
CA ILE A 195 -19.65 0.01 -23.36
C ILE A 195 -18.95 -1.34 -23.34
N PHE A 196 -17.67 -1.35 -22.96
CA PHE A 196 -16.94 -2.59 -22.73
C PHE A 196 -17.24 -3.17 -21.33
N PHE A 197 -17.63 -4.44 -21.31
CA PHE A 197 -17.73 -5.24 -20.09
C PHE A 197 -16.56 -6.20 -20.02
N ILE A 198 -16.10 -6.55 -18.81
CA ILE A 198 -15.16 -7.65 -18.61
C ILE A 198 -16.00 -8.93 -18.43
N PRO A 199 -16.22 -9.72 -19.49
CA PRO A 199 -17.02 -10.93 -19.39
C PRO A 199 -16.33 -11.93 -18.45
N THR A 200 -17.10 -12.73 -17.72
CA THR A 200 -16.59 -13.84 -16.90
C THR A 200 -15.61 -13.48 -15.78
N LEU A 201 -15.54 -12.21 -15.36
CA LEU A 201 -14.79 -11.81 -14.16
C LEU A 201 -15.40 -12.44 -12.91
N HIS A 202 -14.67 -13.35 -12.28
CA HIS A 202 -15.11 -14.01 -11.06
C HIS A 202 -14.93 -13.08 -9.86
N ARG A 203 -15.99 -12.87 -9.04
CA ARG A 203 -15.97 -11.84 -7.99
C ARG A 203 -15.01 -12.15 -6.84
N GLN A 204 -14.83 -13.42 -6.50
CA GLN A 204 -14.02 -13.85 -5.36
C GLN A 204 -12.55 -14.07 -5.72
N THR A 205 -12.28 -14.58 -6.92
CA THR A 205 -10.91 -14.93 -7.36
C THR A 205 -10.32 -13.86 -8.27
N LEU A 206 -11.16 -12.98 -8.84
CA LEU A 206 -10.81 -11.97 -9.85
C LEU A 206 -10.21 -12.53 -11.13
N ALA A 207 -10.19 -13.85 -11.31
CA ALA A 207 -9.80 -14.46 -12.57
C ALA A 207 -10.85 -14.18 -13.65
N VAL A 208 -10.37 -13.92 -14.86
CA VAL A 208 -11.20 -13.85 -16.07
C VAL A 208 -10.96 -15.11 -16.88
N TYR A 209 -11.96 -15.98 -17.01
CA TYR A 209 -11.80 -17.30 -17.61
C TYR A 209 -11.48 -17.29 -19.11
N GLN A 210 -11.88 -16.23 -19.82
CA GLN A 210 -11.61 -16.06 -21.25
C GLN A 210 -10.21 -15.50 -21.55
N MET A 211 -9.46 -15.12 -20.52
CA MET A 211 -8.13 -14.52 -20.64
C MET A 211 -7.09 -15.56 -20.25
N GLU A 212 -6.02 -15.66 -21.04
CA GLU A 212 -4.91 -16.58 -20.74
C GLU A 212 -4.26 -16.27 -19.39
N GLN A 213 -3.68 -17.32 -18.78
CA GLN A 213 -2.86 -17.18 -17.59
C GLN A 213 -1.59 -16.40 -17.90
N ASP A 214 -0.99 -15.80 -16.87
CA ASP A 214 0.25 -15.07 -17.01
C ASP A 214 1.38 -16.03 -17.41
N ASP A 215 2.04 -15.74 -18.54
CA ASP A 215 3.25 -16.42 -18.99
C ASP A 215 4.53 -15.66 -18.60
N ASP A 216 5.69 -16.32 -18.66
CA ASP A 216 6.97 -15.68 -18.31
C ASP A 216 7.23 -14.37 -19.09
N PRO A 217 6.95 -14.28 -20.41
CA PRO A 217 7.04 -13.04 -21.17
C PRO A 217 6.18 -11.89 -20.63
N VAL A 218 4.90 -12.12 -20.31
CA VAL A 218 4.02 -11.04 -19.81
C VAL A 218 4.40 -10.65 -18.38
N ILE A 219 4.78 -11.62 -17.55
CA ILE A 219 5.28 -11.36 -16.20
C ILE A 219 6.53 -10.48 -16.29
N GLN A 220 7.48 -10.84 -17.15
CA GLN A 220 8.66 -10.05 -17.37
C GLN A 220 8.28 -8.65 -17.88
N HIS A 221 7.41 -8.54 -18.88
CA HIS A 221 7.00 -7.25 -19.44
C HIS A 221 6.36 -6.31 -18.40
N VAL A 222 5.48 -6.85 -17.54
CA VAL A 222 4.78 -6.07 -16.51
C VAL A 222 5.69 -5.73 -15.33
N THR A 223 6.59 -6.62 -14.94
CA THR A 223 7.41 -6.46 -13.73
C THR A 223 8.80 -5.87 -13.97
N SER A 224 9.32 -5.87 -15.19
CA SER A 224 10.69 -5.42 -15.48
C SER A 224 10.80 -3.90 -15.69
N THR A 225 11.09 -3.18 -14.61
CA THR A 225 11.69 -1.85 -14.68
C THR A 225 13.17 -1.93 -15.03
N ARG A 226 13.67 -1.06 -15.93
CA ARG A 226 15.10 -0.77 -16.19
C ARG A 226 15.88 -0.19 -14.99
N GLY A 227 15.33 -0.25 -13.79
CA GLY A 227 15.97 0.14 -12.54
C GLY A 227 16.20 -1.10 -11.69
N LYS A 228 17.45 -1.28 -11.26
CA LYS A 228 17.97 -2.32 -10.34
C LYS A 228 16.92 -3.33 -9.91
N ARG A 229 17.01 -4.53 -10.49
CA ARG A 229 16.47 -5.78 -9.96
C ARG A 229 16.59 -5.75 -8.44
N LYS A 230 15.51 -5.39 -7.72
CA LYS A 230 15.32 -5.97 -6.40
C LYS A 230 15.30 -7.44 -6.72
N GLN A 231 16.36 -8.12 -6.28
CA GLN A 231 16.49 -9.55 -6.40
C GLN A 231 15.12 -10.12 -6.08
N CYS A 232 14.53 -10.80 -7.08
CA CYS A 232 13.26 -11.46 -6.94
C CYS A 232 13.32 -12.17 -5.58
N GLN A 233 12.46 -11.80 -4.63
CA GLN A 233 12.16 -12.76 -3.58
C GLN A 233 11.62 -13.93 -4.36
N LYS A 234 12.38 -15.02 -4.39
CA LYS A 234 11.95 -16.28 -4.96
C LYS A 234 10.50 -16.50 -4.56
N ASP A 235 9.70 -16.87 -5.55
CA ASP A 235 8.32 -17.27 -5.37
C ASP A 235 8.20 -18.11 -4.08
N PRO A 236 7.31 -17.74 -3.12
CA PRO A 236 7.07 -18.53 -1.92
C PRO A 236 6.79 -20.01 -2.19
N SER A 237 6.40 -20.36 -3.42
CA SER A 237 6.17 -21.74 -3.88
C SER A 237 7.45 -22.58 -4.02
N GLU A 238 8.66 -21.98 -4.05
CA GLU A 238 9.93 -22.72 -4.17
C GLU A 238 10.59 -23.08 -2.82
N ASP A 239 10.08 -22.63 -1.68
CA ASP A 239 10.60 -23.09 -0.38
C ASP A 239 9.85 -24.37 0.04
N PRO A 240 10.48 -25.56 0.01
CA PRO A 240 9.83 -26.82 0.38
C PRO A 240 9.35 -26.86 1.84
N ARG A 241 9.60 -25.81 2.63
CA ARG A 241 9.11 -25.63 4.00
C ARG A 241 7.77 -24.90 4.09
N ARG A 242 7.25 -24.31 3.00
CA ARG A 242 5.98 -23.57 2.97
C ARG A 242 4.87 -24.46 2.44
N THR A 243 3.79 -24.59 3.22
CA THR A 243 2.60 -25.39 2.88
C THR A 243 1.35 -24.54 3.06
N GLU A 244 0.18 -25.01 2.60
CA GLU A 244 -1.10 -24.33 2.90
C GLU A 244 -1.36 -24.21 4.40
N GLU A 245 -0.86 -25.17 5.19
CA GLU A 245 -0.90 -25.17 6.64
C GLU A 245 0.08 -24.17 7.26
N TYR A 246 1.22 -23.93 6.62
CA TYR A 246 2.29 -23.05 7.09
C TYR A 246 2.76 -22.10 5.96
N PRO A 247 2.00 -21.05 5.62
CA PRO A 247 2.25 -20.24 4.44
C PRO A 247 3.54 -19.41 4.52
N LEU A 248 4.03 -19.11 5.73
CA LEU A 248 5.36 -18.51 5.94
C LEU A 248 6.43 -19.54 6.33
N GLY A 249 6.10 -20.82 6.33
CA GLY A 249 6.89 -21.90 6.92
C GLY A 249 6.57 -22.13 8.39
N THR A 250 7.09 -23.20 8.97
CA THR A 250 6.77 -23.59 10.36
C THR A 250 7.31 -22.62 11.41
N HIS A 251 8.39 -21.89 11.10
CA HIS A 251 9.10 -21.00 12.03
C HIS A 251 9.46 -19.64 11.38
N PRO A 252 8.49 -18.80 11.00
CA PRO A 252 8.77 -17.49 10.42
C PRO A 252 9.44 -16.56 11.43
N SER A 253 10.25 -15.62 10.94
CA SER A 253 10.83 -14.58 11.79
C SER A 253 9.77 -13.57 12.25
N TRP A 254 10.03 -12.89 13.37
CA TRP A 254 9.10 -11.86 13.88
C TRP A 254 8.82 -10.73 12.89
N HIS A 255 9.81 -10.39 12.05
CA HIS A 255 9.64 -9.39 11.00
C HIS A 255 8.69 -9.88 9.90
N GLU A 256 8.77 -11.15 9.49
CA GLU A 256 7.86 -11.73 8.51
C GLU A 256 6.42 -11.79 9.02
N ILE A 257 6.22 -12.09 10.31
CA ILE A 257 4.90 -12.05 10.95
C ILE A 257 4.33 -10.62 10.96
N THR A 258 5.17 -9.63 11.28
CA THR A 258 4.74 -8.23 11.32
C THR A 258 4.40 -7.71 9.91
N ASP A 259 5.25 -8.02 8.93
CA ASP A 259 5.08 -7.61 7.53
C ASP A 259 3.83 -8.24 6.89
N ILE A 260 3.57 -9.52 7.16
CA ILE A 260 2.37 -10.17 6.61
C ILE A 260 1.09 -9.65 7.27
N LEU A 261 1.10 -9.31 8.56
CA LEU A 261 -0.07 -8.71 9.20
C LEU A 261 -0.37 -7.32 8.65
N ASP A 262 0.66 -6.59 8.24
CA ASP A 262 0.53 -5.27 7.61
C ASP A 262 -0.03 -5.36 6.18
N THR A 263 0.39 -6.37 5.42
CA THR A 263 0.11 -6.50 3.98
C THR A 263 -1.06 -7.43 3.67
N ASN A 264 -1.08 -8.64 4.24
CA ASN A 264 -2.08 -9.67 3.99
C ASN A 264 -2.33 -10.56 5.23
N PRO A 265 -2.97 -10.02 6.28
CA PRO A 265 -3.10 -10.69 7.57
C PRO A 265 -3.89 -12.01 7.50
N THR A 266 -4.79 -12.15 6.52
CA THR A 266 -5.62 -13.35 6.33
C THR A 266 -4.80 -14.57 5.88
N LEU A 267 -3.59 -14.37 5.33
CA LEU A 267 -2.75 -15.46 4.86
C LEU A 267 -2.32 -16.38 6.00
N ILE A 268 -1.93 -15.81 7.14
CA ILE A 268 -1.37 -16.55 8.26
C ILE A 268 -2.39 -16.89 9.34
N ILE A 269 -3.67 -16.62 9.13
CA ILE A 269 -4.70 -16.83 10.13
C ILE A 269 -5.53 -18.05 9.78
N ASN A 270 -5.71 -18.93 10.76
CA ASN A 270 -6.69 -20.00 10.68
C ASN A 270 -8.08 -19.40 10.78
N THR A 271 -8.90 -19.63 9.76
CA THR A 271 -10.35 -19.40 9.87
C THR A 271 -10.91 -20.50 10.77
N PRO A 272 -11.42 -20.19 11.98
CA PRO A 272 -11.88 -21.20 12.91
C PRO A 272 -13.22 -21.77 12.43
N SER A 273 -13.17 -22.90 11.73
CA SER A 273 -14.35 -23.73 11.52
C SER A 273 -14.61 -24.56 12.77
N ASN A 274 -15.67 -24.23 13.51
CA ASN A 274 -16.24 -24.98 14.64
C ASN A 274 -15.56 -24.83 16.02
N LEU A 275 -15.23 -23.61 16.46
CA LEU A 275 -14.89 -23.38 17.88
C LEU A 275 -16.15 -23.41 18.75
N GLN A 276 -16.47 -24.59 19.28
CA GLN A 276 -17.51 -24.72 20.29
C GLN A 276 -17.02 -24.13 21.62
N PHE A 277 -17.67 -23.06 22.08
CA PHE A 277 -17.61 -22.66 23.47
C PHE A 277 -18.27 -23.78 24.28
N SER A 278 -17.48 -24.54 25.05
CA SER A 278 -17.92 -25.81 25.63
C SER A 278 -19.13 -25.61 26.52
N GLN A 279 -20.23 -26.33 26.20
CA GLN A 279 -21.40 -26.39 27.08
C GLN A 279 -21.00 -27.14 28.36
N SER A 280 -20.56 -26.42 29.39
CA SER A 280 -20.44 -27.02 30.72
C SER A 280 -21.84 -27.28 31.29
N ALA A 281 -21.93 -28.17 32.29
CA ALA A 281 -23.18 -28.55 32.95
C ALA A 281 -23.99 -27.37 33.54
N ASN A 282 -23.39 -26.16 33.63
CA ASN A 282 -24.02 -24.91 34.05
C ASN A 282 -24.39 -24.02 32.85
N GLY A 283 -25.24 -24.49 31.93
CA GLY A 283 -25.63 -23.79 30.70
C GLY A 283 -26.16 -22.36 30.86
N GLN A 284 -26.61 -21.97 32.06
CA GLN A 284 -27.08 -20.61 32.35
C GLN A 284 -25.95 -19.55 32.31
N ILE A 285 -24.76 -19.87 32.82
CA ILE A 285 -23.65 -18.90 32.86
C ILE A 285 -23.09 -18.66 31.45
N HIS A 286 -23.03 -19.71 30.63
CA HIS A 286 -22.68 -19.62 29.21
C HIS A 286 -23.59 -18.66 28.45
N HIS A 287 -24.90 -18.75 28.68
CA HIS A 287 -25.85 -17.86 28.03
C HIS A 287 -25.61 -16.39 28.42
N ILE A 288 -25.30 -16.13 29.69
CA ILE A 288 -24.99 -14.77 30.19
C ILE A 288 -23.69 -14.24 29.59
N VAL A 289 -22.65 -15.08 29.50
CA VAL A 289 -21.38 -14.72 28.84
C VAL A 289 -21.64 -14.31 27.39
N ILE A 290 -22.39 -15.11 26.63
CA ILE A 290 -22.71 -14.82 25.23
C ILE A 290 -23.50 -13.50 25.12
N GLN A 291 -24.54 -13.32 25.93
CA GLN A 291 -25.33 -12.08 25.93
C GLN A 291 -24.47 -10.84 26.25
N LEU A 292 -23.59 -10.94 27.25
CA LEU A 292 -22.67 -9.85 27.59
C LEU A 292 -21.67 -9.56 26.48
N LEU A 293 -21.15 -10.58 25.80
CA LEU A 293 -20.24 -10.43 24.66
C LEU A 293 -20.93 -9.83 23.43
N CYS A 294 -22.17 -10.22 23.14
CA CYS A 294 -22.98 -9.62 22.08
C CYS A 294 -23.18 -8.12 22.33
N LYS A 295 -23.62 -7.77 23.55
CA LYS A 295 -23.78 -6.37 23.96
C LYS A 295 -22.46 -5.62 23.96
N TRP A 296 -21.38 -6.24 24.41
CA TRP A 296 -20.05 -5.65 24.39
C TRP A 296 -19.60 -5.34 22.97
N ALA A 297 -19.63 -6.31 22.05
CA ALA A 297 -19.22 -6.11 20.67
C ALA A 297 -20.00 -4.97 20.00
N HIS A 298 -21.33 -4.93 20.19
CA HIS A 298 -22.17 -3.85 19.67
C HIS A 298 -21.85 -2.50 20.33
N ASN A 299 -21.99 -2.40 21.66
CA ASN A 299 -21.83 -1.14 22.40
C ASN A 299 -20.42 -0.57 22.28
N TYR A 300 -19.39 -1.42 22.26
CA TYR A 300 -18.01 -1.00 22.09
C TYR A 300 -17.79 -0.40 20.70
N THR A 301 -18.33 -1.04 19.66
CA THR A 301 -18.26 -0.51 18.28
C THR A 301 -18.99 0.82 18.15
N CYS A 302 -20.12 1.01 18.83
CA CYS A 302 -20.83 2.31 18.87
C CYS A 302 -19.99 3.47 19.43
N THR A 303 -18.88 3.21 20.12
CA THR A 303 -17.98 4.26 20.63
C THR A 303 -16.97 4.77 19.60
N ILE A 304 -16.84 4.11 18.45
CA ILE A 304 -15.93 4.56 17.40
C ILE A 304 -16.54 5.72 16.61
N ASN A 305 -15.68 6.62 16.13
CA ASN A 305 -16.12 7.68 15.22
C ASN A 305 -16.59 7.05 13.88
N PRO A 306 -17.80 7.38 13.38
CA PRO A 306 -18.34 6.81 12.14
C PRO A 306 -17.44 6.96 10.91
N ILE A 307 -16.51 7.94 10.89
CA ILE A 307 -15.56 8.11 9.79
C ILE A 307 -14.64 6.90 9.59
N PHE A 308 -14.46 6.08 10.63
CA PHE A 308 -13.64 4.87 10.58
C PHE A 308 -14.44 3.62 10.20
N LEU A 309 -15.75 3.73 9.98
CA LEU A 309 -16.59 2.63 9.52
C LEU A 309 -16.74 2.69 7.99
N THR A 310 -16.74 1.52 7.35
CA THR A 310 -17.04 1.41 5.92
C THR A 310 -18.46 1.88 5.60
N GLU A 311 -19.39 1.66 6.53
CA GLU A 311 -20.79 2.08 6.47
C GLU A 311 -21.14 2.83 7.77
N PRO A 312 -21.19 4.19 7.77
CA PRO A 312 -21.30 5.01 8.99
C PRO A 312 -22.52 4.77 9.88
N GLU A 313 -23.58 4.14 9.36
CA GLU A 313 -24.84 3.87 10.09
C GLU A 313 -25.04 2.39 10.40
N ASN A 314 -24.17 1.50 9.92
CA ASN A 314 -24.33 0.06 10.03
C ASN A 314 -23.44 -0.52 11.13
N TYR A 315 -23.85 -0.32 12.38
CA TYR A 315 -23.16 -0.91 13.52
C TYR A 315 -23.49 -2.39 13.66
N PRO A 316 -22.48 -3.25 13.93
CA PRO A 316 -22.69 -4.68 14.07
C PRO A 316 -23.59 -4.98 15.29
N GLN A 317 -24.58 -5.85 15.10
CA GLN A 317 -25.50 -6.31 16.13
C GLN A 317 -25.43 -7.83 16.25
N PRO A 318 -24.34 -8.39 16.82
CA PRO A 318 -24.25 -9.82 17.04
C PRO A 318 -25.30 -10.27 18.05
N GLU A 319 -26.00 -11.37 17.76
CA GLU A 319 -27.03 -11.94 18.65
C GLU A 319 -26.58 -13.30 19.21
N THR A 320 -25.71 -14.00 18.49
CA THR A 320 -25.25 -15.34 18.83
C THR A 320 -23.74 -15.42 19.05
N TRP A 321 -23.30 -16.51 19.66
CA TRP A 321 -21.86 -16.82 19.79
C TRP A 321 -21.16 -16.87 18.42
N GLN A 322 -21.84 -17.40 17.40
CA GLN A 322 -21.28 -17.46 16.06
C GLN A 322 -21.10 -16.07 15.46
N ASP A 323 -22.04 -15.14 15.73
CA ASP A 323 -21.90 -13.76 15.28
C ASP A 323 -20.73 -13.06 15.95
N ILE A 324 -20.49 -13.31 17.24
CA ILE A 324 -19.32 -12.78 17.96
C ILE A 324 -18.02 -13.29 17.32
N LEU A 325 -17.92 -14.60 17.09
CA LEU A 325 -16.75 -15.20 16.45
C LEU A 325 -16.52 -14.64 15.06
N ASN A 326 -17.57 -14.54 14.24
CA ASN A 326 -17.52 -13.99 12.89
C ASN A 326 -17.12 -12.50 12.91
N PHE A 327 -17.67 -11.72 13.85
CA PHE A 327 -17.42 -10.29 13.95
C PHE A 327 -15.97 -9.96 14.25
N TRP A 328 -15.36 -10.69 15.18
CA TRP A 328 -13.97 -10.48 15.58
C TRP A 328 -12.95 -11.22 14.69
N THR A 329 -13.35 -11.61 13.47
CA THR A 329 -12.40 -12.12 12.46
C THR A 329 -11.68 -11.00 11.74
N ILE A 330 -10.48 -11.28 11.23
CA ILE A 330 -9.73 -10.29 10.42
C ILE A 330 -10.53 -9.86 9.19
N ASN A 331 -11.21 -10.80 8.52
CA ASN A 331 -12.02 -10.52 7.34
C ASN A 331 -13.13 -9.53 7.68
N GLN A 332 -13.91 -9.82 8.72
CA GLN A 332 -15.04 -8.98 9.08
C GLN A 332 -14.61 -7.60 9.59
N ILE A 333 -13.48 -7.51 10.30
CA ILE A 333 -12.90 -6.22 10.69
C ILE A 333 -12.44 -5.42 9.46
N GLN A 334 -11.84 -6.07 8.46
CA GLN A 334 -11.47 -5.42 7.19
C GLN A 334 -12.68 -4.90 6.41
N ASP A 335 -13.82 -5.59 6.49
CA ASP A 335 -15.06 -5.16 5.84
C ASP A 335 -15.77 -4.06 6.64
N THR A 336 -15.67 -4.07 7.97
CA THR A 336 -16.38 -3.14 8.86
C THR A 336 -15.66 -1.80 9.02
N PHE A 337 -14.33 -1.79 9.08
CA PHE A 337 -13.54 -0.59 9.37
C PHE A 337 -12.71 -0.13 8.17
N HIS A 338 -12.56 1.19 8.02
CA HIS A 338 -11.64 1.78 7.07
C HIS A 338 -10.18 1.64 7.54
N ALA A 339 -9.35 1.02 6.71
CA ALA A 339 -7.91 0.86 6.89
C ALA A 339 -7.47 0.36 8.29
N PRO A 340 -8.03 -0.75 8.80
CA PRO A 340 -7.64 -1.28 10.10
C PRO A 340 -6.17 -1.72 10.10
N ALA A 341 -5.45 -1.41 11.17
CA ALA A 341 -4.08 -1.86 11.39
C ALA A 341 -4.08 -3.13 12.25
N PHE A 342 -3.39 -4.18 11.81
CA PHE A 342 -3.27 -5.44 12.55
C PHE A 342 -1.88 -5.60 13.15
N LEU A 343 -1.82 -5.71 14.46
CA LEU A 343 -0.59 -5.77 15.25
C LEU A 343 -0.38 -7.18 15.81
N PRO A 344 0.86 -7.70 15.78
CA PRO A 344 1.13 -9.04 16.28
C PRO A 344 1.10 -9.10 17.82
N HIS A 345 0.45 -10.13 18.35
CA HIS A 345 0.50 -10.48 19.77
C HIS A 345 1.67 -11.39 20.13
N LYS A 346 2.28 -11.14 21.29
CA LYS A 346 3.53 -11.79 21.73
C LYS A 346 3.33 -12.93 22.74
N SER A 347 2.18 -13.06 23.40
CA SER A 347 2.11 -13.86 24.63
C SER A 347 2.21 -15.39 24.43
N HIS A 348 1.99 -15.89 23.21
CA HIS A 348 1.94 -17.34 22.93
C HIS A 348 3.30 -17.94 22.58
N TRP A 349 4.26 -17.13 22.11
CA TRP A 349 5.49 -17.63 21.50
C TRP A 349 6.73 -17.39 22.37
N LYS A 350 7.64 -18.38 22.39
CA LYS A 350 8.96 -18.28 23.05
C LYS A 350 10.01 -17.78 22.05
N GLY A 351 11.07 -17.13 22.53
CA GLY A 351 12.18 -16.64 21.68
C GLY A 351 11.96 -15.29 21.01
N LEU A 352 10.98 -14.51 21.47
CA LEU A 352 10.65 -13.20 20.92
C LEU A 352 11.68 -12.11 21.26
N PRO A 353 11.75 -11.02 20.46
CA PRO A 353 12.59 -9.86 20.78
C PRO A 353 12.29 -9.32 22.19
N LYS A 354 13.33 -8.88 22.91
CA LYS A 354 13.20 -8.28 24.24
C LYS A 354 12.13 -7.17 24.22
N GLY A 355 11.19 -7.22 25.15
CA GLY A 355 10.09 -6.25 25.28
C GLY A 355 9.21 -6.54 26.49
N SER A 356 8.26 -5.66 26.77
CA SER A 356 7.31 -5.86 27.87
C SER A 356 6.47 -7.13 27.66
N LYS A 357 6.31 -7.92 28.73
CA LYS A 357 5.48 -9.12 28.71
C LYS A 357 4.03 -8.72 28.45
N GLN A 358 3.44 -9.21 27.37
CA GLN A 358 2.04 -8.97 27.06
C GLN A 358 1.15 -9.99 27.78
N LEU A 359 0.01 -9.54 28.31
CA LEU A 359 -1.05 -10.42 28.81
C LEU A 359 -1.55 -11.34 27.71
N SER A 360 -1.98 -12.55 28.09
CA SER A 360 -2.66 -13.47 27.18
C SER A 360 -3.94 -12.87 26.61
N PHE A 361 -4.44 -13.42 25.50
CA PHE A 361 -5.64 -12.90 24.85
C PHE A 361 -6.87 -12.99 25.77
N GLY A 362 -7.03 -14.12 26.47
CA GLY A 362 -8.02 -14.30 27.52
C GLY A 362 -7.90 -13.26 28.62
N GLU A 363 -6.72 -13.08 29.23
CA GLU A 363 -6.51 -12.11 30.31
C GLU A 363 -6.84 -10.65 29.92
N ARG A 364 -6.82 -10.32 28.62
CA ARG A 364 -7.21 -8.99 28.12
C ARG A 364 -8.70 -8.69 28.30
N PHE A 365 -9.55 -9.67 28.62
CA PHE A 365 -10.96 -9.42 28.91
C PHE A 365 -11.12 -8.34 30.00
N ARG A 366 -10.22 -8.30 31.00
CA ARG A 366 -10.22 -7.31 32.09
C ARG A 366 -10.03 -5.87 31.61
N SER A 367 -9.41 -5.66 30.45
CA SER A 367 -9.32 -4.35 29.82
C SER A 367 -10.68 -3.87 29.30
N PHE A 368 -11.59 -4.78 28.97
CA PHE A 368 -12.92 -4.46 28.47
C PHE A 368 -14.02 -4.64 29.53
N PHE A 369 -13.79 -5.50 30.53
CA PHE A 369 -14.70 -5.83 31.63
C PHE A 369 -14.01 -5.55 32.98
N PRO A 370 -13.78 -4.28 33.33
CA PRO A 370 -13.07 -3.91 34.55
C PRO A 370 -13.89 -4.20 35.83
N PRO A 371 -13.22 -4.53 36.95
CA PRO A 371 -13.89 -4.85 38.22
C PRO A 371 -14.63 -3.64 38.84
N LEU A 372 -15.48 -3.89 39.84
CA LEU A 372 -16.38 -2.89 40.44
C LEU A 372 -15.63 -1.71 41.06
N GLU A 373 -14.46 -1.97 41.65
CA GLU A 373 -13.61 -1.02 42.35
C GLU A 373 -12.86 -0.09 41.38
N THR A 374 -13.04 -0.28 40.07
CA THR A 374 -12.35 0.53 39.07
C THR A 374 -12.91 1.95 39.03
N GLU A 375 -12.06 2.90 39.36
CA GLU A 375 -12.30 4.32 39.11
C GLU A 375 -12.07 4.64 37.63
N PHE A 376 -13.14 5.06 36.95
CA PHE A 376 -13.06 5.55 35.58
C PHE A 376 -12.64 7.02 35.63
N SER A 377 -11.51 7.38 35.00
CA SER A 377 -11.17 8.78 34.74
C SER A 377 -12.26 9.47 33.89
N ALA A 378 -12.23 10.79 33.83
CA ALA A 378 -13.22 11.70 33.24
C ALA A 378 -13.55 11.51 31.74
N SER A 379 -13.16 10.39 31.12
CA SER A 379 -13.59 10.03 29.77
C SER A 379 -15.11 9.78 29.76
N PRO A 380 -15.89 10.57 28.99
CA PRO A 380 -17.34 10.48 29.01
C PRO A 380 -17.85 9.12 28.52
N VAL A 381 -17.10 8.43 27.65
CA VAL A 381 -17.52 7.18 27.01
C VAL A 381 -17.67 6.05 28.01
N TRP A 382 -16.71 5.87 28.92
CA TRP A 382 -16.77 4.79 29.90
C TRP A 382 -17.89 4.98 30.92
N HIS A 383 -18.17 6.22 31.30
CA HIS A 383 -19.32 6.55 32.14
C HIS A 383 -20.64 6.21 31.45
N ILE A 384 -20.78 6.47 30.15
CA ILE A 384 -21.96 6.09 29.36
C ILE A 384 -22.12 4.56 29.33
N LEU A 385 -21.04 3.83 29.02
CA LEU A 385 -21.06 2.37 28.99
C LEU A 385 -21.43 1.77 30.36
N LYS A 386 -20.96 2.36 31.47
CA LYS A 386 -21.30 1.95 32.83
C LYS A 386 -22.74 2.30 33.22
N ALA A 387 -23.26 3.44 32.76
CA ALA A 387 -24.60 3.90 33.11
C ALA A 387 -25.71 3.16 32.34
N ILE A 388 -25.50 2.91 31.04
CA ILE A 388 -26.54 2.40 30.13
C ILE A 388 -26.07 1.32 29.14
N GLY A 389 -24.78 0.96 29.11
CA GLY A 389 -24.23 -0.05 28.19
C GLY A 389 -23.95 -1.41 28.85
N TYR A 390 -23.19 -2.26 28.15
CA TYR A 390 -22.83 -3.61 28.62
C TYR A 390 -22.14 -3.63 29.99
N LEU A 391 -21.40 -2.57 30.37
CA LEU A 391 -20.75 -2.50 31.67
C LEU A 391 -21.75 -2.37 32.82
N LYS A 392 -22.92 -1.75 32.58
CA LYS A 392 -24.01 -1.72 33.55
C LYS A 392 -24.44 -3.13 33.93
N ASP A 393 -24.70 -3.96 32.91
CA ASP A 393 -25.16 -5.33 33.10
C ASP A 393 -24.10 -6.19 33.77
N TYR A 394 -22.84 -6.02 33.35
CA TYR A 394 -21.70 -6.69 33.98
C TYR A 394 -21.55 -6.30 35.46
N HIS A 395 -21.54 -5.00 35.79
CA HIS A 395 -21.43 -4.53 37.18
C HIS A 395 -22.65 -4.87 38.03
N THR A 396 -23.85 -4.92 37.43
CA THR A 396 -25.05 -5.42 38.10
C THR A 396 -24.90 -6.91 38.44
N PHE A 397 -24.35 -7.71 37.54
CA PHE A 397 -24.06 -9.12 37.82
C PHE A 397 -23.05 -9.26 38.96
N LEU A 398 -21.93 -8.53 38.91
CA LEU A 398 -20.89 -8.56 39.95
C LEU A 398 -21.39 -8.15 41.33
N SER A 399 -22.39 -7.27 41.42
CA SER A 399 -22.93 -6.78 42.71
C SER A 399 -24.07 -7.62 43.27
N THR A 400 -24.74 -8.42 42.45
CA THR A 400 -25.97 -9.16 42.84
C THR A 400 -25.79 -10.66 42.95
N LYS A 401 -24.72 -11.22 42.37
CA LYS A 401 -24.48 -12.66 42.31
C LYS A 401 -23.44 -13.11 43.33
N PRO A 402 -23.50 -14.38 43.79
CA PRO A 402 -22.49 -14.92 44.71
C PRO A 402 -21.13 -15.04 44.03
N GLU A 403 -20.07 -15.05 44.83
CA GLU A 403 -18.67 -15.09 44.37
C GLU A 403 -18.38 -16.25 43.41
N HIS A 404 -18.98 -17.43 43.64
CA HIS A 404 -18.87 -18.58 42.74
C HIS A 404 -19.35 -18.29 41.31
N ASP A 405 -20.48 -17.60 41.16
CA ASP A 405 -21.05 -17.27 39.86
C ASP A 405 -20.25 -16.16 39.16
N ILE A 406 -19.70 -15.23 39.96
CA ILE A 406 -18.79 -14.19 39.48
C ILE A 406 -17.51 -14.81 38.90
N LEU A 407 -16.89 -15.74 39.62
CA LEU A 407 -15.70 -16.45 39.15
C LEU A 407 -16.03 -17.24 37.88
N SER A 408 -17.15 -17.97 37.86
CA SER A 408 -17.60 -18.71 36.68
C SER A 408 -17.85 -17.82 35.45
N LEU A 409 -18.39 -16.61 35.65
CA LEU A 409 -18.58 -15.62 34.59
C LEU A 409 -17.23 -15.12 34.06
N GLN A 410 -16.29 -14.81 34.95
CA GLN A 410 -14.96 -14.33 34.58
C GLN A 410 -14.15 -15.40 33.84
N ASP A 411 -14.21 -16.65 34.29
CA ASP A 411 -13.59 -17.79 33.61
C ASP A 411 -14.21 -17.98 32.22
N GLY A 412 -15.54 -17.85 32.11
CA GLY A 412 -16.26 -17.89 30.83
C GLY A 412 -15.84 -16.77 29.88
N LEU A 413 -15.74 -15.53 30.36
CA LEU A 413 -15.25 -14.39 29.57
C LEU A 413 -13.80 -14.59 29.15
N GLN A 414 -12.93 -15.04 30.04
CA GLN A 414 -11.53 -15.33 29.74
C GLN A 414 -11.42 -16.40 28.66
N ALA A 415 -12.17 -17.50 28.78
CA ALA A 415 -12.19 -18.57 27.79
C ALA A 415 -12.73 -18.08 26.44
N ALA A 416 -13.77 -17.26 26.43
CA ALA A 416 -14.34 -16.71 25.20
C ALA A 416 -13.37 -15.77 24.48
N PHE A 417 -12.71 -14.87 25.22
CA PHE A 417 -11.69 -13.96 24.67
C PHE A 417 -10.51 -14.71 24.08
N ASP A 418 -10.12 -15.84 24.68
CA ASP A 418 -9.04 -16.69 24.17
C ASP A 418 -9.34 -17.32 22.80
N LEU A 419 -10.62 -17.40 22.40
CA LEU A 419 -11.09 -17.93 21.12
C LEU A 419 -11.25 -16.88 20.02
N LEU A 420 -11.19 -15.58 20.34
CA LEU A 420 -11.34 -14.51 19.35
C LEU A 420 -10.08 -14.37 18.50
N GLU A 421 -10.23 -14.11 17.19
CA GLU A 421 -9.08 -13.94 16.29
C GLU A 421 -8.38 -12.60 16.50
N CYS A 422 -9.11 -11.52 16.77
CA CYS A 422 -8.53 -10.21 17.02
C CYS A 422 -9.34 -9.38 18.01
N LEU A 423 -8.70 -8.36 18.58
CA LEU A 423 -9.28 -7.44 19.55
C LEU A 423 -8.78 -6.01 19.28
N PRO A 424 -9.53 -4.96 19.64
CA PRO A 424 -9.01 -3.60 19.61
C PRO A 424 -7.71 -3.47 20.43
N ASP A 425 -6.72 -2.75 19.90
CA ASP A 425 -5.45 -2.47 20.61
C ASP A 425 -5.67 -1.44 21.72
N LYS A 426 -6.19 -1.94 22.84
CA LYS A 426 -6.32 -1.17 24.08
C LYS A 426 -5.09 -1.37 24.95
N VAL A 427 -4.47 -0.26 25.36
CA VAL A 427 -3.40 -0.24 26.36
C VAL A 427 -3.99 -0.64 27.73
N ALA A 428 -3.26 -1.43 28.50
CA ALA A 428 -3.66 -1.81 29.85
C ALA A 428 -3.85 -0.54 30.71
N GLY A 429 -5.10 -0.26 31.07
CA GLY A 429 -5.50 0.93 31.84
C GLY A 429 -6.87 1.44 31.40
N ILE A 430 -7.81 1.51 32.34
CA ILE A 430 -9.18 1.99 32.09
C ILE A 430 -9.23 3.47 31.69
N ASN A 431 -8.17 4.22 32.00
CA ASN A 431 -8.04 5.65 31.72
C ASN A 431 -7.56 5.97 30.29
N THR A 432 -7.49 4.96 29.41
CA THR A 432 -7.09 5.14 28.02
C THR A 432 -8.30 5.21 27.10
N GLN A 433 -8.11 5.84 25.94
CA GLN A 433 -9.15 5.90 24.91
C GLN A 433 -9.59 4.47 24.52
N PRO A 434 -10.89 4.24 24.25
CA PRO A 434 -11.37 2.91 23.83
C PRO A 434 -10.72 2.43 22.53
N TRP A 435 -10.41 3.36 21.63
CA TRP A 435 -9.81 3.08 20.34
C TRP A 435 -8.45 3.73 20.24
N LYS A 436 -7.49 3.00 19.67
CA LYS A 436 -6.17 3.51 19.32
C LYS A 436 -6.10 3.71 17.82
N HIS A 437 -5.68 4.91 17.41
CA HIS A 437 -5.48 5.26 16.01
C HIS A 437 -4.06 4.90 15.58
N ASP A 438 -3.94 4.23 14.43
CA ASP A 438 -2.67 3.94 13.79
C ASP A 438 -2.28 5.08 12.82
N PRO A 439 -1.15 5.78 13.03
CA PRO A 439 -0.77 6.91 12.20
C PRO A 439 -0.32 6.51 10.78
N TYR A 440 0.02 5.25 10.53
CA TYR A 440 0.50 4.78 9.23
C TYR A 440 -0.63 4.23 8.37
N LYS A 441 -1.59 3.52 8.97
CA LYS A 441 -2.79 3.02 8.27
C LYS A 441 -3.95 4.02 8.25
N GLU A 442 -3.90 5.07 9.07
CA GLU A 442 -4.96 6.08 9.22
C GLU A 442 -6.30 5.49 9.71
N GLY A 443 -6.25 4.40 10.50
CA GLY A 443 -7.42 3.67 10.98
C GLY A 443 -7.24 3.08 12.39
N PRO A 444 -8.25 2.39 12.91
CA PRO A 444 -8.18 1.75 14.22
C PRO A 444 -7.18 0.59 14.25
N SER A 445 -6.43 0.48 15.35
CA SER A 445 -5.49 -0.61 15.59
C SER A 445 -6.17 -1.81 16.29
N PHE A 446 -5.85 -3.01 15.82
CA PHE A 446 -6.28 -4.29 16.37
C PHE A 446 -5.06 -5.15 16.66
N ILE A 447 -5.10 -5.92 17.73
CA ILE A 447 -4.13 -6.95 18.04
C ILE A 447 -4.69 -8.29 17.56
N VAL A 448 -3.87 -9.10 16.90
CA VAL A 448 -4.24 -10.41 16.39
C VAL A 448 -3.80 -11.51 17.36
N ASN A 449 -4.71 -12.44 17.65
CA ASN A 449 -4.48 -13.55 18.56
C ASN A 449 -3.38 -14.46 18.05
N ALA A 450 -2.34 -14.61 18.85
CA ALA A 450 -1.19 -15.41 18.49
C ALA A 450 -1.50 -16.91 18.34
N LYS A 451 -2.58 -17.41 18.96
CA LYS A 451 -3.08 -18.78 18.78
C LYS A 451 -3.70 -19.02 17.41
N ALA A 452 -4.17 -17.97 16.74
CA ALA A 452 -4.81 -18.09 15.43
C ALA A 452 -3.79 -18.22 14.28
N TYR A 453 -2.49 -18.05 14.56
CA TYR A 453 -1.47 -18.09 13.53
C TYR A 453 -1.19 -19.51 13.01
N LYS A 454 -1.09 -19.64 11.68
CA LYS A 454 -0.62 -20.80 10.92
C LYS A 454 0.89 -20.97 11.00
N MET A 455 1.40 -21.22 12.20
CA MET A 455 2.83 -21.47 12.46
C MET A 455 3.05 -22.33 13.69
N SER A 456 4.20 -23.01 13.73
CA SER A 456 4.61 -23.86 14.86
C SER A 456 5.48 -23.12 15.88
N GLY A 457 6.13 -22.03 15.47
CA GLY A 457 6.98 -21.23 16.35
C GLY A 457 7.51 -19.97 15.66
N VAL A 458 8.31 -19.17 16.38
CA VAL A 458 8.98 -17.99 15.81
C VAL A 458 10.45 -18.32 15.59
N GLY A 459 10.92 -18.17 14.36
CA GLY A 459 12.30 -18.41 13.96
C GLY A 459 13.27 -17.32 14.45
N PRO A 460 14.59 -17.60 14.44
CA PRO A 460 15.59 -16.62 14.84
C PRO A 460 15.49 -15.34 13.99
N PRO A 461 15.84 -14.17 14.55
CA PRO A 461 15.89 -12.95 13.77
C PRO A 461 16.85 -13.15 12.59
N LYS A 462 16.39 -12.92 11.36
CA LYS A 462 17.27 -12.88 10.19
C LYS A 462 18.40 -11.89 10.50
N LYS A 463 19.66 -12.30 10.30
CA LYS A 463 20.80 -11.37 10.34
C LYS A 463 20.49 -10.29 9.30
N ASN A 464 20.21 -9.07 9.77
CA ASN A 464 19.97 -7.93 8.90
C ASN A 464 21.24 -7.71 8.07
N THR A 465 21.24 -8.13 6.81
CA THR A 465 22.06 -7.44 5.81
C THR A 465 21.42 -6.07 5.67
N ASN A 466 21.89 -5.13 6.49
CA ASN A 466 21.48 -3.72 6.46
C ASN A 466 21.70 -3.19 5.05
N THR A 467 20.67 -3.27 4.22
CA THR A 467 20.60 -2.49 3.00
C THR A 467 20.24 -1.09 3.47
N PRO A 468 21.17 -0.11 3.37
CA PRO A 468 20.95 1.19 3.94
C PRO A 468 19.75 1.85 3.25
N CYS A 469 18.74 2.20 4.02
CA CYS A 469 17.68 3.09 3.55
C CYS A 469 18.32 4.44 3.17
N PRO A 470 17.85 5.07 2.07
CA PRO A 470 18.37 6.37 1.67
C PRO A 470 18.16 7.38 2.80
N ARG A 471 19.25 8.00 3.27
CA ARG A 471 19.18 9.07 4.27
C ARG A 471 18.56 10.30 3.64
N ALA A 472 17.67 10.96 4.36
CA ALA A 472 17.09 12.24 3.93
C ALA A 472 18.14 13.36 3.82
N ILE A 473 19.28 13.20 4.50
CA ILE A 473 20.40 14.14 4.52
C ILE A 473 21.49 13.64 3.58
N ALA A 474 21.95 14.50 2.66
CA ALA A 474 23.09 14.21 1.78
C ALA A 474 24.37 13.96 2.58
N THR A 475 25.32 13.20 2.02
CA THR A 475 26.59 12.92 2.71
C THR A 475 27.38 14.21 2.96
N HIS A 476 28.14 14.27 4.05
CA HIS A 476 28.95 15.43 4.43
C HIS A 476 29.83 15.92 3.26
N THR A 477 30.48 15.00 2.56
CA THR A 477 31.31 15.29 1.38
C THR A 477 30.54 15.93 0.24
N ARG A 478 29.26 15.57 0.05
CA ARG A 478 28.41 16.17 -0.99
C ARG A 478 27.98 17.58 -0.61
N ILE A 479 27.64 17.80 0.66
CA ILE A 479 27.30 19.14 1.17
C ILE A 479 28.53 20.05 1.05
N GLU A 480 29.69 19.59 1.52
CA GLU A 480 30.96 20.31 1.45
C GLU A 480 31.37 20.63 0.01
N ALA A 481 31.23 19.67 -0.92
CA ALA A 481 31.53 19.90 -2.34
C ALA A 481 30.57 20.90 -3.00
N LEU A 482 29.29 20.94 -2.61
CA LEU A 482 28.35 21.95 -3.10
C LEU A 482 28.71 23.34 -2.58
N LEU A 483 29.03 23.46 -1.29
CA LEU A 483 29.42 24.74 -0.68
C LEU A 483 30.77 25.24 -1.23
N LEU A 484 31.73 24.34 -1.50
CA LEU A 484 33.01 24.69 -2.16
C LEU A 484 32.82 25.09 -3.62
N ALA A 485 31.94 24.40 -4.35
CA ALA A 485 31.59 24.74 -5.72
C ALA A 485 30.97 26.15 -5.81
N ASP A 486 30.03 26.45 -4.91
CA ASP A 486 29.37 27.76 -4.85
C ASP A 486 30.34 28.88 -4.41
N ASN A 487 31.19 28.63 -3.40
CA ASN A 487 32.12 29.64 -2.91
C ASN A 487 33.26 29.96 -3.88
N LEU A 488 33.69 28.99 -4.70
CA LEU A 488 34.83 29.13 -5.62
C LEU A 488 34.41 29.21 -7.10
N ASN A 489 33.11 29.23 -7.41
CA ASN A 489 32.56 29.12 -8.77
C ASN A 489 33.15 27.94 -9.57
N LEU A 490 33.37 26.82 -8.90
CA LEU A 490 33.88 25.59 -9.51
C LEU A 490 32.71 24.65 -9.84
N ASN A 491 32.89 23.77 -10.82
CA ASN A 491 31.91 22.71 -11.01
C ASN A 491 31.99 21.70 -9.84
N PHE A 492 30.85 21.09 -9.53
CA PHE A 492 30.72 20.16 -8.41
C PHE A 492 31.71 18.98 -8.45
N ASN A 493 32.05 18.47 -9.64
CA ASN A 493 32.97 17.34 -9.78
C ASN A 493 34.41 17.74 -9.47
N ASP A 494 34.80 18.97 -9.80
CA ASP A 494 36.13 19.50 -9.49
C ASP A 494 36.25 19.85 -8.00
N ALA A 495 35.17 20.35 -7.37
CA ALA A 495 35.11 20.49 -5.93
C ALA A 495 35.25 19.15 -5.19
N ILE A 496 34.61 18.08 -5.68
CA ILE A 496 34.81 16.72 -5.15
C ILE A 496 36.26 16.26 -5.30
N LYS A 497 36.88 16.47 -6.46
CA LYS A 497 38.29 16.10 -6.68
C LYS A 497 39.22 16.84 -5.73
N HIS A 498 38.97 18.13 -5.50
CA HIS A 498 39.73 18.95 -4.57
C HIS A 498 39.64 18.43 -3.12
N ILE A 499 38.43 18.11 -2.64
CA ILE A 499 38.21 17.55 -1.30
C ILE A 499 38.92 16.19 -1.16
N LYS A 500 38.82 15.32 -2.17
CA LYS A 500 39.49 14.02 -2.16
C LYS A 500 41.01 14.16 -2.16
N GLY A 501 41.56 15.09 -2.95
CA GLY A 501 42.99 15.38 -2.99
C GLY A 501 43.53 15.87 -1.63
N ASN A 502 42.81 16.78 -0.99
CA ASN A 502 43.17 17.29 0.34
C ASN A 502 43.14 16.19 1.41
N ASN A 503 42.12 15.33 1.38
CA ASN A 503 42.01 14.21 2.33
C ASN A 503 43.14 13.18 2.14
N GLN A 504 43.54 12.89 0.90
CA GLN A 504 44.69 12.02 0.61
C GLN A 504 46.01 12.64 1.09
N GLN A 505 46.21 13.94 0.88
CA GLN A 505 47.41 14.64 1.38
C GLN A 505 47.45 14.65 2.91
N ALA A 506 46.33 14.90 3.58
CA ALA A 506 46.25 14.86 5.05
C ALA A 506 46.56 13.46 5.60
N GLN A 507 46.05 12.40 4.97
CA GLN A 507 46.37 11.02 5.34
C GLN A 507 47.85 10.68 5.13
N ASN A 508 48.44 11.14 4.02
CA ASN A 508 49.86 10.92 3.74
C ASN A 508 50.77 11.65 4.74
N GLN A 509 50.43 12.88 5.12
CA GLN A 509 51.16 13.63 6.15
C GLN A 509 51.05 12.96 7.54
N ALA A 510 49.86 12.45 7.89
CA ALA A 510 49.66 11.69 9.12
C ALA A 510 50.55 10.44 9.15
N LYS A 511 50.63 9.68 8.05
CA LYS A 511 51.52 8.51 7.92
C LYS A 511 53.00 8.85 8.06
N HIS A 512 53.46 9.97 7.50
CA HIS A 512 54.86 10.42 7.64
C HIS A 512 55.20 10.85 9.07
N SER A 513 54.27 11.48 9.79
CA SER A 513 54.46 11.90 11.18
C SER A 513 54.55 10.71 12.16
N ALA A 514 53.78 9.65 11.93
CA ALA A 514 53.81 8.42 12.73
C ALA A 514 55.15 7.66 12.57
N LYS A 515 55.70 7.63 11.36
CA LYS A 515 57.03 7.04 11.09
C LYS A 515 58.16 7.78 11.81
N HIS A 516 58.07 9.11 11.96
CA HIS A 516 59.10 9.89 12.65
C HIS A 516 59.07 9.70 14.17
N ARG A 517 57.90 9.41 14.76
CA ARG A 517 57.75 9.15 16.21
C ARG A 517 58.19 7.75 16.65
N ASN A 518 58.35 6.79 15.72
CA ASN A 518 58.67 5.39 16.02
C ASN A 518 60.14 4.97 15.85
N LYS A 519 61.11 5.91 15.82
CA LYS A 519 62.54 5.55 15.90
C LYS A 519 62.93 5.23 17.36
N ARG A 520 62.79 3.96 17.77
CA ARG A 520 63.34 3.45 19.05
C ARG A 520 64.88 3.47 19.03
N LYS A 521 65.52 3.90 20.13
CA LYS A 521 66.97 3.74 20.37
C LYS A 521 67.31 2.24 20.47
N PRO A 522 68.47 1.78 19.96
CA PRO A 522 68.81 0.36 19.96
C PRO A 522 69.14 -0.17 21.38
N PRO A 523 68.77 -1.43 21.71
CA PRO A 523 68.92 -1.99 23.05
C PRO A 523 70.35 -2.49 23.34
N GLN A 524 70.80 -2.27 24.58
CA GLN A 524 72.04 -2.82 25.13
C GLN A 524 71.87 -4.29 25.53
N LYS A 525 72.84 -5.14 25.15
CA LYS A 525 72.89 -6.58 25.43
C LYS A 525 73.22 -6.86 26.90
N ILE A 526 72.38 -7.62 27.61
CA ILE A 526 72.71 -8.25 28.89
C ILE A 526 72.65 -9.78 28.70
N GLN A 527 73.72 -10.47 29.08
CA GLN A 527 73.87 -11.93 28.98
C GLN A 527 73.12 -12.64 30.12
N LYS A 528 72.47 -13.77 29.80
CA LYS A 528 71.84 -14.69 30.76
C LYS A 528 72.80 -15.84 31.11
N SER A 529 72.89 -16.17 32.40
CA SER A 529 73.33 -17.48 32.90
C SER A 529 72.16 -18.24 33.52
N GLN A 530 72.30 -19.57 33.53
CA GLN A 530 71.26 -20.62 33.55
C GLN A 530 70.77 -21.05 34.94
N GLY A 531 69.55 -21.63 34.94
CA GLY A 531 69.10 -22.83 35.69
C GLY A 531 68.98 -22.72 37.23
N GLY A 532 68.00 -23.28 37.94
CA GLY A 532 66.88 -24.15 37.64
C GLY A 532 66.38 -24.80 38.94
N SER A 533 65.10 -25.17 38.99
CA SER A 533 64.44 -26.13 39.91
C SER A 533 64.08 -25.72 41.36
N ALA A 534 62.77 -25.71 41.66
CA ALA A 534 62.08 -26.72 42.49
C ALA A 534 60.95 -26.15 43.40
N ASN A 535 59.77 -26.77 43.25
CA ASN A 535 58.78 -27.16 44.28
C ASN A 535 57.75 -26.19 44.92
N GLN A 536 56.51 -26.74 44.90
CA GLN A 536 55.44 -26.78 45.92
C GLN A 536 54.37 -25.66 46.03
N THR A 537 53.16 -26.06 45.61
CA THR A 537 51.88 -26.08 46.35
C THR A 537 51.52 -24.94 47.32
N GLN A 538 50.45 -24.18 47.01
CA GLN A 538 49.19 -24.08 47.80
C GLN A 538 48.23 -23.02 47.24
N GLU A 539 47.00 -23.47 46.98
CA GLU A 539 45.68 -22.91 47.34
C GLU A 539 45.56 -21.40 47.72
N ILE A 540 44.64 -20.67 47.07
CA ILE A 540 43.48 -19.94 47.66
C ILE A 540 42.88 -18.90 46.70
N GLN A 541 41.56 -19.03 46.53
CA GLN A 541 40.46 -18.06 46.28
C GLN A 541 40.63 -16.91 45.27
N LEU A 542 39.71 -16.89 44.29
CA LEU A 542 39.45 -15.77 43.38
C LEU A 542 37.98 -15.35 43.52
N GLU A 543 37.72 -14.17 44.10
CA GLU A 543 36.47 -13.43 43.95
C GLU A 543 36.71 -12.23 43.02
N HIS A 544 35.84 -12.12 42.02
CA HIS A 544 35.36 -10.93 41.30
C HIS A 544 36.31 -9.74 41.06
N LEU A 545 36.54 -9.41 39.78
CA LEU A 545 36.02 -8.18 39.14
C LEU A 545 36.27 -8.17 37.63
N GLU A 546 35.40 -7.42 36.96
CA GLU A 546 35.13 -7.27 35.53
C GLU A 546 36.28 -6.64 34.73
N GLU A 547 36.41 -6.94 33.42
CA GLU A 547 36.66 -5.92 32.39
C GLU A 547 36.50 -6.45 30.95
N ASP A 548 36.07 -5.53 30.09
CA ASP A 548 35.52 -5.67 28.75
C ASP A 548 36.49 -6.19 27.67
N GLY A 549 35.95 -7.04 26.78
CA GLY A 549 36.62 -7.47 25.54
C GLY A 549 36.16 -6.65 24.33
N ILE A 550 37.06 -5.83 23.80
CA ILE A 550 36.97 -5.20 22.48
C ILE A 550 37.52 -6.19 21.44
N GLN A 551 36.77 -6.51 20.39
CA GLN A 551 37.24 -7.23 19.21
C GLN A 551 37.35 -6.27 18.02
N GLU A 552 38.56 -6.12 17.50
CA GLU A 552 38.90 -5.48 16.23
C GLU A 552 38.72 -6.50 15.09
N GLU A 553 38.01 -6.12 14.02
CA GLU A 553 37.95 -6.87 12.76
C GLU A 553 38.81 -6.15 11.70
N GLU A 554 39.76 -6.91 11.13
CA GLU A 554 40.61 -6.53 10.01
C GLU A 554 39.88 -6.76 8.67
N GLU A 555 39.80 -5.75 7.80
CA GLU A 555 39.43 -5.91 6.38
C GLU A 555 40.69 -5.94 5.51
N GLY A 556 40.83 -7.00 4.71
CA GLY A 556 41.81 -7.12 3.62
C GLY A 556 41.17 -6.78 2.27
N GLU A 557 41.85 -5.92 1.50
CA GLU A 557 41.55 -5.63 0.09
C GLU A 557 42.45 -6.50 -0.81
N GLU A 558 41.88 -7.12 -1.85
CA GLU A 558 42.60 -7.68 -3.00
C GLU A 558 42.31 -6.87 -4.27
N GLU A 559 43.39 -6.57 -5.00
CA GLU A 559 43.47 -5.83 -6.26
C GLU A 559 43.31 -6.73 -7.51
N GLY A 560 43.01 -6.07 -8.64
CA GLY A 560 43.29 -6.54 -10.01
C GLY A 560 42.10 -6.26 -10.95
N GLY A 561 42.21 -5.69 -12.15
CA GLY A 561 43.31 -5.28 -13.00
C GLY A 561 42.75 -5.08 -14.43
N GLU A 562 43.13 -3.96 -15.04
CA GLU A 562 43.03 -3.42 -16.42
C GLU A 562 42.50 -4.25 -17.61
N GLU A 563 41.78 -3.59 -18.56
CA GLU A 563 42.26 -3.34 -19.95
C GLU A 563 41.25 -2.56 -20.85
N SER A 564 41.70 -1.40 -21.36
CA SER A 564 41.67 -0.82 -22.74
C SER A 564 40.39 -0.89 -23.63
N SER A 565 40.00 0.06 -24.50
CA SER A 565 40.74 0.93 -25.43
C SER A 565 39.82 1.99 -26.12
N ASN A 566 40.34 3.24 -26.25
CA ASN A 566 40.26 4.26 -27.32
C ASN A 566 39.03 4.42 -28.26
N HIS A 567 38.32 5.57 -28.20
CA HIS A 567 38.43 6.79 -29.06
C HIS A 567 37.66 6.75 -30.39
N TYR A 568 36.71 7.67 -30.59
CA TYR A 568 36.65 8.59 -31.75
C TYR A 568 35.83 9.86 -31.43
N TYR A 569 36.34 10.98 -31.93
CA TYR A 569 35.85 12.36 -31.79
C TYR A 569 34.61 12.65 -32.65
N LEU A 570 33.71 13.48 -32.12
CA LEU A 570 32.79 14.34 -32.86
C LEU A 570 33.49 15.65 -33.23
N PRO A 571 33.20 16.25 -34.40
CA PRO A 571 33.28 17.70 -34.56
C PRO A 571 31.88 18.32 -34.55
N LYS A 572 31.68 19.24 -33.59
CA LYS A 572 30.73 20.37 -33.70
C LYS A 572 31.37 21.45 -34.57
N VAL A 573 30.61 22.07 -35.48
CA VAL A 573 30.73 23.50 -35.83
C VAL A 573 29.36 24.05 -36.28
N PHE A 574 28.94 25.13 -35.59
CA PHE A 574 28.19 26.37 -35.93
C PHE A 574 27.51 26.50 -37.32
N GLY A 575 26.42 27.26 -37.53
CA GLY A 575 25.74 28.29 -36.75
C GLY A 575 24.63 28.96 -37.59
N ASP A 576 23.84 29.81 -36.95
CA ASP A 576 23.03 30.95 -37.44
C ASP A 576 22.30 30.88 -38.79
N ASN A 577 20.98 30.67 -38.71
CA ASN A 577 19.92 31.58 -39.20
C ASN A 577 18.54 31.14 -38.72
#